data_AF-L8H6N1-F1
#
_entry.id   AF-L8H6N1-F1
#
_cell.length_a   1.000
_cell.length_b   1.000
_cell.length_c   1.000
_cell.angle_alpha   90.00
_cell.angle_beta   90.00
_cell.angle_gamma   90.00
#
_symmetry.space_group_name_H-M   'P 1'
#
loop_
_entity.id
_entity.type
_entity.pdbx_description
1 polymer ?
#
loop_
_entity_poly.entity_id
_entity_poly.type
_entity_poly.pdbx_seq_one_letter_code
_entity_poly.pdbx_strand_id
1 'polypeptide(L)'
;MSCPFTGEKSPAAPANVEEVAKEKTEGEETAKGCPFEGKAPRRPAAGGIDIDEIDADSPSLAEYKKLKRVMGIMTQFYKDGTDLKQGHYDHVTQELEKLDVDAKMAQEQLEVVSAPAFASHPKQKEFAKELADEVERLTKQRELFLTKQKEYKELAEWSQGIVRVCEWLELNLDDYCSKTLDYPKLKDAQKPPTLDKDTAVTYSSGLDEIFHNLKESQDFFEASVDGRLKKYHTAEKELIEAQLAVVRKYPESSERRKHVEAELLQDLEFVQGNMVETPDAARRREKMLESHADFFKVLKFHKEKLKVLYLEDSTDAQKREFDPRFDHYH
;
A
#
# COMPACT_ATOMS: atom_id res chain seq x y z
N MET A 1 42.73 48.33 -28.93
CA MET A 1 43.14 48.21 -27.51
C MET A 1 43.01 46.75 -27.13
N SER A 2 44.08 46.20 -26.58
CA SER A 2 44.35 44.76 -26.43
C SER A 2 43.44 44.07 -25.41
N CYS A 3 43.12 42.81 -25.67
CA CYS A 3 42.67 41.84 -24.66
C CYS A 3 43.73 41.69 -23.55
N PRO A 4 43.34 41.14 -22.39
CA PRO A 4 43.68 39.73 -22.21
C PRO A 4 42.54 38.85 -21.69
N PHE A 5 42.76 37.57 -21.89
CA PHE A 5 41.91 36.40 -21.71
C PHE A 5 42.26 35.73 -20.37
N THR A 6 41.26 35.45 -19.52
CA THR A 6 41.24 34.39 -18.50
C THR A 6 39.76 34.07 -18.32
N GLY A 7 39.25 32.88 -18.63
CA GLY A 7 39.55 31.60 -18.01
C GLY A 7 38.19 31.00 -17.62
N GLU A 8 37.98 29.73 -17.93
CA GLU A 8 36.70 29.04 -18.01
C GLU A 8 35.90 28.99 -16.69
N LYS A 9 34.57 28.95 -16.81
CA LYS A 9 33.71 27.90 -16.23
C LYS A 9 32.31 27.94 -16.86
N SER A 10 31.95 26.84 -17.52
CA SER A 10 30.59 26.54 -18.00
C SER A 10 29.56 26.60 -16.88
N PRO A 11 28.29 26.92 -17.20
CA PRO A 11 27.20 26.90 -16.24
C PRO A 11 26.93 25.47 -15.76
N ALA A 12 26.65 25.37 -14.46
CA ALA A 12 26.34 24.13 -13.76
C ALA A 12 25.14 23.42 -14.37
N ALA A 13 25.23 22.08 -14.42
CA ALA A 13 24.14 21.16 -14.69
C ALA A 13 22.96 21.41 -13.73
N PRO A 14 21.70 21.19 -14.16
CA PRO A 14 20.56 21.27 -13.27
C PRO A 14 20.68 20.21 -12.17
N ALA A 15 20.46 20.67 -10.94
CA ALA A 15 20.58 19.90 -9.73
C ALA A 15 19.65 18.67 -9.74
N ASN A 16 20.20 17.59 -9.21
CA ASN A 16 19.56 16.33 -8.88
C ASN A 16 18.16 16.50 -8.28
N VAL A 17 17.27 15.58 -8.67
CA VAL A 17 15.94 15.30 -8.11
C VAL A 17 16.07 14.67 -6.72
N GLU A 18 16.67 15.42 -5.79
CA GLU A 18 17.07 14.95 -4.47
C GLU A 18 16.67 15.99 -3.41
N GLU A 19 15.41 16.43 -3.43
CA GLU A 19 14.86 17.32 -2.39
C GLU A 19 13.33 17.16 -2.23
N VAL A 20 12.83 15.94 -1.96
CA VAL A 20 11.43 15.74 -1.50
C VAL A 20 11.31 14.68 -0.36
N ALA A 21 12.42 14.22 0.23
CA ALA A 21 12.38 13.27 1.36
C ALA A 21 12.71 13.89 2.73
N LYS A 22 12.71 15.22 2.85
CA LYS A 22 12.94 15.93 4.12
C LYS A 22 12.02 17.14 4.30
N GLU A 23 10.72 16.94 4.20
CA GLU A 23 9.76 17.91 4.75
C GLU A 23 8.46 17.21 5.15
N LYS A 24 8.50 16.52 6.30
CA LYS A 24 7.36 16.19 7.18
C LYS A 24 7.83 15.47 8.44
N THR A 25 8.82 16.06 9.11
CA THR A 25 9.13 15.79 10.52
C THR A 25 9.10 17.08 11.31
N GLU A 26 8.08 17.92 11.09
CA GLU A 26 7.78 19.04 11.97
C GLU A 26 6.27 19.30 11.89
N GLY A 27 5.58 18.90 12.96
CA GLY A 27 4.14 18.92 13.13
C GLY A 27 3.85 18.68 14.61
N GLU A 28 4.31 19.63 15.40
CA GLU A 28 4.31 19.67 16.84
C GLU A 28 2.90 19.54 17.44
N GLU A 29 2.90 18.84 18.57
CA GLU A 29 1.87 18.66 19.58
C GLU A 29 0.79 19.76 19.68
N THR A 30 -0.47 19.34 19.74
CA THR A 30 -1.38 19.84 20.78
C THR A 30 -2.44 18.77 21.12
N ALA A 31 -2.15 17.95 22.15
CA ALA A 31 -3.19 17.30 22.93
C ALA A 31 -2.81 17.34 24.41
N LYS A 32 -3.57 18.15 25.13
CA LYS A 32 -3.44 18.52 26.55
C LYS A 32 -3.30 17.31 27.48
N GLY A 33 -2.51 17.53 28.53
CA GLY A 33 -2.08 16.55 29.53
C GLY A 33 -3.18 15.72 30.21
N CYS A 34 -2.76 14.51 30.59
CA CYS A 34 -3.24 13.81 31.78
C CYS A 34 -2.02 13.10 32.41
N PRO A 35 -1.67 13.37 33.67
CA PRO A 35 -0.58 12.67 34.33
C PRO A 35 -1.13 11.37 34.90
N PHE A 36 -0.57 10.22 34.52
CA PHE A 36 -0.80 9.00 35.31
C PHE A 36 0.50 8.23 35.49
N GLU A 37 0.91 8.20 36.75
CA GLU A 37 2.02 7.47 37.32
C GLU A 37 1.90 5.96 37.07
N GLY A 38 3.05 5.30 37.15
CA GLY A 38 3.28 3.97 36.63
C GLY A 38 2.36 2.88 37.18
N LYS A 39 1.84 2.09 36.25
CA LYS A 39 1.55 0.67 36.42
C LYS A 39 1.85 -0.02 35.10
N ALA A 40 2.66 -1.07 35.17
CA ALA A 40 2.93 -1.95 34.03
C ALA A 40 1.61 -2.31 33.33
N PRO A 41 1.55 -2.29 31.98
CA PRO A 41 0.33 -2.64 31.27
C PRO A 41 0.00 -4.09 31.59
N ARG A 42 -1.12 -4.29 32.29
CA ARG A 42 -1.74 -5.60 32.45
C ARG A 42 -2.02 -6.14 31.05
N ARG A 43 -1.56 -7.36 30.75
CA ARG A 43 -2.07 -8.13 29.59
C ARG A 43 -3.60 -8.00 29.58
N PRO A 44 -4.22 -7.55 28.47
CA PRO A 44 -5.64 -7.80 28.30
C PRO A 44 -5.84 -9.31 28.45
N ALA A 45 -6.83 -9.71 29.24
CA ALA A 45 -7.21 -11.11 29.32
C ALA A 45 -7.48 -11.61 27.89
N ALA A 46 -6.76 -12.65 27.49
CA ALA A 46 -6.95 -13.34 26.23
C ALA A 46 -8.41 -13.78 26.16
N GLY A 47 -9.20 -13.05 25.38
CA GLY A 47 -10.54 -13.42 25.01
C GLY A 47 -10.51 -13.76 23.54
N GLY A 48 -9.75 -14.79 23.15
CA GLY A 48 -9.91 -15.39 21.83
C GLY A 48 -11.34 -15.91 21.69
N ILE A 49 -11.96 -15.80 20.52
CA ILE A 49 -13.19 -16.57 20.25
C ILE A 49 -12.79 -18.06 20.23
N ASP A 50 -13.37 -18.90 21.09
CA ASP A 50 -13.16 -20.34 20.95
C ASP A 50 -13.90 -20.82 19.70
N ILE A 51 -13.21 -21.54 18.81
CA ILE A 51 -13.73 -21.96 17.49
C ILE A 51 -14.91 -22.93 17.66
N ASP A 52 -14.96 -23.59 18.81
CA ASP A 52 -15.94 -24.61 19.15
C ASP A 52 -17.22 -24.05 19.82
N GLU A 53 -17.30 -22.73 20.10
CA GLU A 53 -18.42 -22.14 20.87
C GLU A 53 -19.44 -21.31 20.09
N ILE A 54 -19.31 -21.09 18.78
CA ILE A 54 -20.47 -20.60 17.97
C ILE A 54 -21.42 -21.79 17.67
N ASP A 55 -21.77 -22.51 18.73
CA ASP A 55 -22.50 -23.78 18.70
C ASP A 55 -24.03 -23.55 18.81
N ALA A 56 -24.44 -22.29 19.01
CA ALA A 56 -25.84 -21.89 19.07
C ALA A 56 -26.38 -21.48 17.68
N ASP A 57 -27.62 -21.88 17.38
CA ASP A 57 -28.41 -21.42 16.22
C ASP A 57 -28.64 -19.90 16.20
N SER A 58 -28.19 -19.16 17.22
CA SER A 58 -28.17 -17.70 17.27
C SER A 58 -27.05 -17.24 18.23
N PRO A 59 -26.20 -16.27 17.84
CA PRO A 59 -25.15 -15.74 18.72
C PRO A 59 -25.77 -14.99 19.89
N SER A 60 -25.19 -15.07 21.08
CA SER A 60 -25.56 -14.25 22.23
C SER A 60 -25.28 -12.75 21.98
N LEU A 61 -25.87 -11.88 22.81
CA LEU A 61 -25.62 -10.43 22.73
C LEU A 61 -24.13 -10.08 22.93
N ALA A 62 -23.41 -10.84 23.76
CA ALA A 62 -21.98 -10.64 23.99
C ALA A 62 -21.17 -10.99 22.73
N GLU A 63 -21.51 -12.11 22.09
CA GLU A 63 -20.89 -12.56 20.84
C GLU A 63 -21.19 -11.61 19.69
N TYR A 64 -22.45 -11.20 19.50
CA TYR A 64 -22.81 -10.20 18.50
C TYR A 64 -21.97 -8.92 18.62
N LYS A 65 -21.85 -8.36 19.84
CA LYS A 65 -21.04 -7.14 20.08
C LYS A 65 -19.56 -7.36 19.77
N LYS A 66 -19.05 -8.57 19.95
CA LYS A 66 -17.67 -8.93 19.62
C LYS A 66 -17.50 -9.05 18.11
N LEU A 67 -18.35 -9.83 17.43
CA LEU A 67 -18.34 -10.01 15.98
C LEU A 67 -18.47 -8.66 15.26
N LYS A 68 -19.41 -7.80 15.69
CA LYS A 68 -19.59 -6.46 15.11
C LYS A 68 -18.36 -5.58 15.28
N ARG A 69 -17.66 -5.67 16.42
CA ARG A 69 -16.40 -4.94 16.64
C ARG A 69 -15.29 -5.43 15.72
N VAL A 70 -15.14 -6.75 15.59
CA VAL A 70 -14.10 -7.37 14.74
C VAL A 70 -14.34 -7.01 13.27
N MET A 71 -15.59 -7.13 12.80
CA MET A 71 -15.98 -6.66 11.46
C MET A 71 -15.60 -5.19 11.25
N GLY A 72 -15.98 -4.30 12.18
CA GLY A 72 -15.68 -2.87 12.06
C GLY A 72 -14.18 -2.56 12.02
N ILE A 73 -13.36 -3.29 12.78
CA ILE A 73 -11.89 -3.17 12.71
C ILE A 73 -11.38 -3.58 11.32
N MET A 74 -11.88 -4.69 10.77
CA MET A 74 -11.42 -5.20 9.47
C MET A 74 -11.92 -4.35 8.30
N THR A 75 -13.17 -3.90 8.33
CA THR A 75 -13.69 -2.93 7.38
C THR A 75 -12.84 -1.67 7.39
N GLN A 76 -12.48 -1.16 8.57
CA GLN A 76 -11.60 0.01 8.68
C GLN A 76 -10.20 -0.28 8.14
N PHE A 77 -9.62 -1.45 8.44
CA PHE A 77 -8.32 -1.86 7.89
C PHE A 77 -8.31 -1.84 6.36
N TYR A 78 -9.33 -2.41 5.71
CA TYR A 78 -9.44 -2.36 4.25
C TYR A 78 -9.73 -0.95 3.72
N LYS A 79 -10.46 -0.10 4.46
CA LYS A 79 -10.67 1.32 4.11
C LYS A 79 -9.36 2.10 4.12
N ASP A 80 -8.61 2.02 5.22
CA ASP A 80 -7.31 2.68 5.36
C ASP A 80 -6.35 2.23 4.24
N GLY A 81 -6.34 0.93 3.94
CA GLY A 81 -5.55 0.39 2.84
C GLY A 81 -6.04 0.78 1.45
N THR A 82 -7.31 1.14 1.29
CA THR A 82 -7.88 1.66 0.02
C THR A 82 -7.54 3.14 -0.13
N ASP A 83 -7.68 3.93 0.93
CA ASP A 83 -7.34 5.36 0.95
C ASP A 83 -5.86 5.59 0.61
N LEU A 84 -4.97 4.71 1.10
CA LEU A 84 -3.55 4.75 0.75
C LEU A 84 -3.32 4.53 -0.75
N LYS A 85 -3.97 3.52 -1.34
CA LYS A 85 -3.86 3.22 -2.78
C LYS A 85 -4.41 4.37 -3.63
N GLN A 86 -5.54 4.94 -3.19
CA GLN A 86 -6.11 6.13 -3.82
C GLN A 86 -5.14 7.32 -3.74
N GLY A 87 -4.49 7.54 -2.60
CA GLY A 87 -3.47 8.56 -2.44
C GLY A 87 -2.27 8.38 -3.38
N HIS A 88 -1.84 7.14 -3.64
CA HIS A 88 -0.81 6.85 -4.64
C HIS A 88 -1.26 7.18 -6.06
N TYR A 89 -2.49 6.82 -6.43
CA TYR A 89 -3.08 7.19 -7.71
C TYR A 89 -3.16 8.72 -7.89
N ASP A 90 -3.66 9.43 -6.87
CA ASP A 90 -3.79 10.88 -6.90
C ASP A 90 -2.43 11.57 -7.03
N HIS A 91 -1.42 11.07 -6.31
CA HIS A 91 -0.06 11.57 -6.38
C HIS A 91 0.55 11.39 -7.78
N VAL A 92 0.46 10.19 -8.36
CA VAL A 92 0.99 9.94 -9.72
C VAL A 92 0.25 10.79 -10.76
N THR A 93 -1.05 11.02 -10.57
CA THR A 93 -1.85 11.90 -11.43
C THR A 93 -1.32 13.34 -11.39
N GLN A 94 -1.01 13.87 -10.20
CA GLN A 94 -0.41 15.21 -10.05
C GLN A 94 0.99 15.29 -10.69
N GLU A 95 1.80 14.25 -10.55
CA GLU A 95 3.13 14.21 -11.18
C GLU A 95 3.04 14.15 -12.71
N LEU A 96 2.06 13.45 -13.26
CA LEU A 96 1.77 13.46 -14.70
C LEU A 96 1.38 14.86 -15.19
N GLU A 97 0.55 15.58 -14.45
CA GLU A 97 0.16 16.95 -14.81
C GLU A 97 1.36 17.90 -14.87
N LYS A 98 2.28 17.81 -13.90
CA LYS A 98 3.52 18.59 -13.91
C LYS A 98 4.39 18.23 -15.12
N LEU A 99 4.55 16.94 -15.37
CA LEU A 99 5.34 16.43 -16.48
C LEU A 99 4.77 16.85 -17.83
N ASP A 100 3.44 16.90 -17.97
CA ASP A 100 2.75 17.38 -19.17
C ASP A 100 3.04 18.87 -19.44
N VAL A 101 3.09 19.69 -18.38
CA VAL A 101 3.48 21.10 -18.48
C VAL A 101 4.94 21.24 -18.90
N ASP A 102 5.84 20.50 -18.27
CA ASP A 102 7.28 20.55 -18.57
C ASP A 102 7.58 20.08 -20.00
N ALA A 103 6.95 18.99 -20.44
CA ALA A 103 7.10 18.46 -21.79
C ALA A 103 6.61 19.47 -22.83
N LYS A 104 5.46 20.12 -22.57
CA LYS A 104 4.93 21.17 -23.44
C LYS A 104 5.86 22.39 -23.51
N MET A 105 6.40 22.83 -22.38
CA MET A 105 7.35 23.94 -22.32
C MET A 105 8.63 23.63 -23.11
N ALA A 106 9.22 22.44 -22.91
CA ALA A 106 10.43 22.03 -23.64
C ALA A 106 10.16 21.94 -25.16
N GLN A 107 8.99 21.44 -25.56
CA GLN A 107 8.56 21.38 -26.95
C GLN A 107 8.41 22.78 -27.56
N GLU A 108 7.73 23.70 -26.87
CA GLU A 108 7.56 25.10 -27.33
C GLU A 108 8.91 25.83 -27.43
N GLN A 109 9.82 25.61 -26.47
CA GLN A 109 11.18 26.16 -26.52
C GLN A 109 11.98 25.60 -27.72
N LEU A 110 11.87 24.30 -27.97
CA LEU A 110 12.53 23.65 -29.11
C LEU A 110 12.05 24.25 -30.43
N GLU A 111 10.75 24.49 -30.57
CA GLU A 111 10.16 25.13 -31.75
C GLU A 111 10.71 26.54 -31.97
N VAL A 112 10.82 27.35 -30.90
CA VAL A 112 11.38 28.70 -30.96
C VAL A 112 12.86 28.68 -31.36
N VAL A 113 13.68 27.83 -30.72
CA VAL A 113 15.12 27.74 -31.02
C VAL A 113 15.37 27.18 -32.43
N SER A 114 14.51 26.30 -32.91
CA SER A 114 14.60 25.72 -34.25
C SER A 114 14.13 26.67 -35.36
N ALA A 115 13.59 27.84 -35.02
CA ALA A 115 13.08 28.79 -36.00
C ALA A 115 14.19 29.29 -36.96
N PRO A 116 13.87 29.55 -38.24
CA PRO A 116 14.85 30.02 -39.24
C PRO A 116 15.57 31.32 -38.84
N ALA A 117 14.93 32.15 -38.01
CA ALA A 117 15.50 33.39 -37.50
C ALA A 117 16.81 33.19 -36.73
N PHE A 118 17.03 32.00 -36.15
CA PHE A 118 18.21 31.67 -35.36
C PHE A 118 19.20 30.75 -36.09
N ALA A 119 18.95 30.41 -37.36
CA ALA A 119 19.74 29.44 -38.13
C ALA A 119 21.23 29.79 -38.28
N SER A 120 21.58 31.08 -38.19
CA SER A 120 22.96 31.56 -38.25
C SER A 120 23.66 31.62 -36.89
N HIS A 121 22.94 31.38 -35.79
CA HIS A 121 23.51 31.46 -34.45
C HIS A 121 24.31 30.17 -34.13
N PRO A 122 25.60 30.27 -33.74
CA PRO A 122 26.48 29.12 -33.61
C PRO A 122 26.05 28.10 -32.55
N LYS A 123 25.32 28.53 -31.51
CA LYS A 123 24.79 27.65 -30.45
C LYS A 123 23.41 27.06 -30.74
N GLN A 124 22.76 27.44 -31.84
CA GLN A 124 21.38 27.01 -32.11
C GLN A 124 21.26 25.48 -32.13
N LYS A 125 22.20 24.79 -32.79
CA LYS A 125 22.21 23.33 -32.88
C LYS A 125 22.42 22.63 -31.53
N GLU A 126 23.21 23.25 -30.65
CA GLU A 126 23.47 22.73 -29.30
C GLU A 126 22.20 22.82 -28.46
N PHE A 127 21.59 24.01 -28.37
CA PHE A 127 20.34 24.22 -27.65
C PHE A 127 19.17 23.38 -28.21
N ALA A 128 19.04 23.28 -29.54
CA ALA A 128 18.01 22.46 -30.15
C ALA A 128 18.20 20.97 -29.83
N LYS A 129 19.45 20.50 -29.75
CA LYS A 129 19.74 19.11 -29.37
C LYS A 129 19.42 18.86 -27.90
N GLU A 130 19.86 19.74 -27.00
CA GLU A 130 19.57 19.61 -25.56
C GLU A 130 18.06 19.57 -25.28
N LEU A 131 17.30 20.47 -25.91
CA LEU A 131 15.84 20.50 -25.79
C LEU A 131 15.17 19.26 -26.41
N ALA A 132 15.69 18.76 -27.55
CA ALA A 132 15.18 17.52 -28.14
C ALA A 132 15.43 16.29 -27.24
N ASP A 133 16.63 16.19 -26.66
CA ASP A 133 16.99 15.13 -25.72
C ASP A 133 16.12 15.23 -24.44
N GLU A 134 15.82 16.44 -23.97
CA GLU A 134 14.91 16.69 -22.85
C GLU A 134 13.47 16.29 -23.15
N VAL A 135 12.92 16.68 -24.31
CA VAL A 135 11.58 16.27 -24.76
C VAL A 135 11.48 14.74 -24.81
N GLU A 136 12.49 14.06 -25.35
CA GLU A 136 12.52 12.59 -25.40
C GLU A 136 12.51 11.99 -23.99
N ARG A 137 13.33 12.52 -23.08
CA ARG A 137 13.39 12.06 -21.68
C ARG A 137 12.05 12.24 -20.97
N LEU A 138 11.44 13.42 -21.08
CA LEU A 138 10.14 13.73 -20.46
C LEU A 138 9.03 12.85 -21.02
N THR A 139 9.04 12.60 -22.34
CA THR A 139 8.07 11.71 -23.00
C THR A 139 8.19 10.26 -22.49
N LYS A 140 9.41 9.74 -22.36
CA LYS A 140 9.64 8.40 -21.79
C LYS A 140 9.20 8.31 -20.33
N GLN A 141 9.51 9.32 -19.53
CA GLN A 141 9.07 9.38 -18.13
C GLN A 141 7.53 9.39 -18.04
N ARG A 142 6.86 10.08 -18.97
CA ARG A 142 5.40 10.15 -19.03
C ARG A 142 4.77 8.78 -19.25
N GLU A 143 5.30 8.01 -20.18
CA GLU A 143 4.81 6.65 -20.47
C GLU A 143 4.93 5.72 -19.26
N LEU A 144 6.02 5.83 -18.50
CA LEU A 144 6.19 5.09 -17.25
C LEU A 144 5.15 5.51 -16.21
N PHE A 145 4.92 6.80 -16.03
CA PHE A 145 3.95 7.30 -15.06
C PHE A 145 2.50 6.98 -15.44
N LEU A 146 2.16 6.97 -16.73
CA LEU A 146 0.84 6.53 -17.20
C LEU A 146 0.57 5.05 -16.87
N THR A 147 1.60 4.22 -16.98
CA THR A 147 1.51 2.79 -16.62
C THR A 147 1.24 2.64 -15.13
N LYS A 148 2.05 3.32 -14.29
CA LYS A 148 1.85 3.35 -12.83
C LYS A 148 0.50 3.91 -12.42
N GLN A 149 0.03 4.97 -13.09
CA GLN A 149 -1.27 5.58 -12.82
C GLN A 149 -2.39 4.56 -13.03
N LYS A 150 -2.33 3.82 -14.14
CA LYS A 150 -3.31 2.78 -14.45
C LYS A 150 -3.28 1.66 -13.39
N GLU A 151 -2.10 1.19 -13.03
CA GLU A 151 -1.93 0.16 -11.99
C GLU A 151 -2.53 0.60 -10.65
N TYR A 152 -2.18 1.79 -10.15
CA TYR A 152 -2.73 2.29 -8.88
C TYR A 152 -4.24 2.52 -8.94
N LYS A 153 -4.77 2.94 -10.09
CA LYS A 153 -6.21 3.08 -10.28
C LYS A 153 -6.93 1.74 -10.16
N GLU A 154 -6.46 0.73 -10.89
CA GLU A 154 -7.04 -0.62 -10.87
C GLU A 154 -6.98 -1.21 -9.45
N LEU A 155 -5.86 -1.00 -8.74
CA LEU A 155 -5.70 -1.42 -7.35
C LEU A 155 -6.66 -0.70 -6.38
N ALA A 156 -6.86 0.61 -6.54
CA ALA A 156 -7.78 1.38 -5.71
C ALA A 156 -9.24 0.95 -5.94
N GLU A 157 -9.65 0.80 -7.20
CA GLU A 157 -11.00 0.34 -7.58
C GLU A 157 -11.29 -1.07 -7.07
N TRP A 158 -10.33 -1.98 -7.19
CA TRP A 158 -10.42 -3.33 -6.66
C TRP A 158 -10.53 -3.33 -5.13
N SER A 159 -9.68 -2.57 -4.44
CA SER A 159 -9.67 -2.46 -2.97
C SER A 159 -11.00 -1.88 -2.45
N GLN A 160 -11.59 -0.92 -3.17
CA GLN A 160 -12.93 -0.42 -2.89
C GLN A 160 -14.03 -1.48 -3.07
N GLY A 161 -13.84 -2.42 -3.99
CA GLY A 161 -14.67 -3.64 -4.11
C GLY A 161 -14.67 -4.45 -2.82
N ILE A 162 -13.48 -4.72 -2.26
CA ILE A 162 -13.32 -5.47 -1.00
C ILE A 162 -13.99 -4.74 0.18
N VAL A 163 -13.82 -3.42 0.28
CA VAL A 163 -14.50 -2.61 1.31
C VAL A 163 -16.02 -2.79 1.25
N ARG A 164 -16.61 -2.75 0.05
CA ARG A 164 -18.05 -2.95 -0.14
C ARG A 164 -18.51 -4.34 0.31
N VAL A 165 -17.71 -5.37 0.06
CA VAL A 165 -18.00 -6.74 0.55
C VAL A 165 -18.01 -6.76 2.08
N CYS A 166 -17.01 -6.19 2.75
CA CYS A 166 -16.94 -6.11 4.21
C CYS A 166 -18.12 -5.34 4.81
N GLU A 167 -18.47 -4.18 4.26
CA GLU A 167 -19.63 -3.38 4.68
C GLU A 167 -20.95 -4.16 4.49
N TRP A 168 -21.07 -4.90 3.40
CA TRP A 168 -22.25 -5.70 3.14
C TRP A 168 -22.37 -6.90 4.09
N LEU A 169 -21.25 -7.55 4.44
CA LEU A 169 -21.23 -8.60 5.48
C LEU A 169 -21.64 -8.04 6.84
N GLU A 170 -21.21 -6.81 7.19
CA GLU A 170 -21.65 -6.14 8.42
C GLU A 170 -23.17 -5.97 8.50
N LEU A 171 -23.79 -5.54 7.41
CA LEU A 171 -25.25 -5.39 7.34
C LEU A 171 -25.98 -6.73 7.46
N ASN A 172 -25.44 -7.80 6.90
CA ASN A 172 -26.01 -9.14 7.04
C ASN A 172 -25.94 -9.65 8.48
N LEU A 173 -24.82 -9.40 9.17
CA LEU A 173 -24.69 -9.73 10.60
C LEU A 173 -25.73 -8.98 11.44
N ASP A 174 -25.91 -7.68 11.20
CA ASP A 174 -26.87 -6.85 11.92
C ASP A 174 -28.32 -7.28 11.63
N ASP A 175 -28.69 -7.51 10.36
CA ASP A 175 -30.03 -7.97 9.96
C ASP A 175 -30.36 -9.35 10.55
N TYR A 176 -29.41 -10.30 10.51
CA TYR A 176 -29.61 -11.61 11.13
C TYR A 176 -29.81 -11.50 12.65
N CYS A 177 -28.94 -10.76 13.34
CA CYS A 177 -29.03 -10.60 14.78
C CYS A 177 -30.28 -9.81 15.22
N SER A 178 -30.78 -8.88 14.39
CA SER A 178 -32.02 -8.14 14.68
C SER A 178 -33.25 -9.04 14.77
N LYS A 179 -33.23 -10.19 14.08
CA LYS A 179 -34.32 -11.16 14.04
C LYS A 179 -34.25 -12.18 15.18
N THR A 180 -33.07 -12.39 15.73
CA THR A 180 -32.79 -13.47 16.69
C THR A 180 -32.51 -12.97 18.10
N LEU A 181 -32.05 -11.72 18.26
CA LEU A 181 -31.73 -11.11 19.55
C LEU A 181 -32.72 -10.01 19.94
N ASP A 182 -33.19 -10.05 21.20
CA ASP A 182 -33.91 -8.93 21.80
C ASP A 182 -32.92 -7.86 22.29
N TYR A 183 -32.44 -7.04 21.34
CA TYR A 183 -31.53 -5.94 21.63
C TYR A 183 -32.03 -4.63 21.01
N PRO A 184 -32.35 -3.59 21.82
CA PRO A 184 -32.96 -2.37 21.32
C PRO A 184 -32.20 -1.64 20.20
N LYS A 185 -30.87 -1.70 20.18
CA LYS A 185 -30.07 -1.02 19.13
C LYS A 185 -30.11 -1.74 17.77
N LEU A 186 -30.60 -2.97 17.73
CA LEU A 186 -30.79 -3.73 16.50
C LEU A 186 -32.19 -3.54 15.89
N LYS A 187 -33.10 -2.85 16.58
CA LYS A 187 -34.48 -2.65 16.10
C LYS A 187 -34.56 -1.81 14.83
N ASP A 188 -33.56 -0.97 14.59
CA ASP A 188 -33.43 -0.13 13.40
C ASP A 188 -32.27 -0.60 12.50
N ALA A 189 -31.86 -1.87 12.60
CA ALA A 189 -30.81 -2.42 11.76
C ALA A 189 -31.15 -2.23 10.27
N GLN A 190 -30.20 -1.70 9.51
CA GLN A 190 -30.37 -1.54 8.07
C GLN A 190 -30.38 -2.91 7.40
N LYS A 191 -31.42 -3.17 6.62
CA LYS A 191 -31.50 -4.39 5.83
C LYS A 191 -30.42 -4.36 4.73
N PRO A 192 -29.63 -5.43 4.56
CA PRO A 192 -28.65 -5.48 3.48
C PRO A 192 -29.36 -5.34 2.13
N PRO A 193 -28.76 -4.62 1.16
CA PRO A 193 -29.32 -4.54 -0.18
C PRO A 193 -29.33 -5.93 -0.84
N THR A 194 -30.43 -6.25 -1.54
CA THR A 194 -30.50 -7.45 -2.37
C THR A 194 -29.55 -7.29 -3.54
N LEU A 195 -28.62 -8.24 -3.69
CA LEU A 195 -27.67 -8.24 -4.79
C LEU A 195 -28.30 -8.85 -6.03
N ASP A 196 -28.08 -8.25 -7.19
CA ASP A 196 -28.31 -8.91 -8.47
C ASP A 196 -27.27 -10.03 -8.69
N LYS A 197 -27.47 -10.84 -9.74
CA LYS A 197 -26.61 -12.01 -9.99
C LYS A 197 -25.15 -11.64 -10.22
N ASP A 198 -24.89 -10.57 -10.96
CA ASP A 198 -23.53 -10.19 -11.33
C ASP A 198 -22.81 -9.62 -10.11
N THR A 199 -23.49 -8.76 -9.34
CA THR A 199 -22.95 -8.23 -8.08
C THR A 199 -22.72 -9.33 -7.05
N ALA A 200 -23.60 -10.33 -6.97
CA ALA A 200 -23.41 -11.48 -6.08
C ALA A 200 -22.18 -12.31 -6.45
N VAL A 201 -21.89 -12.51 -7.74
CA VAL A 201 -20.65 -13.17 -8.20
C VAL A 201 -19.43 -12.35 -7.82
N THR A 202 -19.45 -11.03 -8.04
CA THR A 202 -18.36 -10.13 -7.64
C THR A 202 -18.11 -10.19 -6.14
N TYR A 203 -19.16 -10.16 -5.31
CA TYR A 203 -18.99 -10.18 -3.86
C TYR A 203 -18.52 -11.55 -3.37
N SER A 204 -18.95 -12.63 -4.02
CA SER A 204 -18.47 -13.99 -3.75
C SER A 204 -16.98 -14.12 -4.05
N SER A 205 -16.51 -13.59 -5.18
CA SER A 205 -15.09 -13.53 -5.51
C SER A 205 -14.30 -12.64 -4.52
N GLY A 206 -14.83 -11.47 -4.16
CA GLY A 206 -14.20 -10.62 -3.14
C GLY A 206 -14.10 -11.29 -1.76
N LEU A 207 -15.05 -12.15 -1.40
CA LEU A 207 -14.97 -12.99 -0.21
C LEU A 207 -13.82 -14.00 -0.28
N ASP A 208 -13.66 -14.69 -1.41
CA ASP A 208 -12.56 -15.62 -1.65
C ASP A 208 -11.20 -14.90 -1.53
N GLU A 209 -11.11 -13.69 -2.09
CA GLU A 209 -9.93 -12.82 -1.96
C GLU A 209 -9.65 -12.40 -0.51
N ILE A 210 -10.68 -12.02 0.26
CA ILE A 210 -10.53 -11.72 1.68
C ILE A 210 -9.95 -12.95 2.41
N PHE A 211 -10.49 -14.14 2.17
CA PHE A 211 -9.99 -15.38 2.78
C PHE A 211 -8.51 -15.64 2.44
N HIS A 212 -8.12 -15.43 1.20
CA HIS A 212 -6.74 -15.60 0.75
C HIS A 212 -5.81 -14.58 1.42
N ASN A 213 -6.13 -13.28 1.31
CA ASN A 213 -5.35 -12.19 1.89
C ASN A 213 -5.18 -12.32 3.41
N LEU A 214 -6.22 -12.76 4.12
CA LEU A 214 -6.13 -13.00 5.56
C LEU A 214 -5.17 -14.13 5.91
N LYS A 215 -5.11 -15.18 5.08
CA LYS A 215 -4.21 -16.32 5.29
C LYS A 215 -2.76 -15.90 5.10
N GLU A 216 -2.47 -15.12 4.07
CA GLU A 216 -1.13 -14.56 3.84
C GLU A 216 -0.74 -13.54 4.91
N SER A 217 -1.65 -12.64 5.25
CA SER A 217 -1.46 -11.66 6.32
C SER A 217 -1.18 -12.35 7.65
N GLN A 218 -1.86 -13.47 7.93
CA GLN A 218 -1.62 -14.26 9.13
C GLN A 218 -0.19 -14.81 9.18
N ASP A 219 0.34 -15.41 8.12
CA ASP A 219 1.73 -15.90 8.11
C ASP A 219 2.72 -14.74 8.29
N PHE A 220 2.47 -13.58 7.66
CA PHE A 220 3.30 -12.38 7.85
C PHE A 220 3.30 -11.88 9.31
N PHE A 221 2.12 -11.78 9.93
CA PHE A 221 2.02 -11.31 11.32
C PHE A 221 2.56 -12.36 12.31
N GLU A 222 2.37 -13.66 12.07
CA GLU A 222 2.99 -14.73 12.85
C GLU A 222 4.51 -14.66 12.75
N ALA A 223 5.06 -14.56 11.54
CA ALA A 223 6.50 -14.42 11.31
C ALA A 223 7.08 -13.15 11.93
N SER A 224 6.29 -12.08 12.00
CA SER A 224 6.68 -10.85 12.69
C SER A 224 6.78 -11.05 14.20
N VAL A 225 5.78 -11.70 14.81
CA VAL A 225 5.67 -11.87 16.27
C VAL A 225 6.64 -12.94 16.79
N ASP A 226 6.87 -14.02 16.03
CA ASP A 226 7.75 -15.13 16.43
C ASP A 226 9.25 -14.89 16.13
N GLY A 227 9.56 -13.76 15.48
CA GLY A 227 10.91 -13.33 15.17
C GLY A 227 11.50 -13.91 13.88
N ARG A 228 10.76 -14.70 13.09
CA ARG A 228 11.18 -15.14 11.75
C ARG A 228 11.50 -13.97 10.83
N LEU A 229 10.66 -12.93 10.81
CA LEU A 229 10.86 -11.74 9.97
C LEU A 229 12.14 -10.99 10.36
N LYS A 230 12.44 -10.91 11.66
CA LYS A 230 13.68 -10.31 12.15
C LYS A 230 14.92 -11.11 11.71
N LYS A 231 14.84 -12.44 11.74
CA LYS A 231 15.91 -13.31 11.24
C LYS A 231 16.13 -13.12 9.74
N TYR A 232 15.04 -13.00 8.97
CA TYR A 232 15.10 -12.73 7.53
C TYR A 232 15.86 -11.42 7.24
N HIS A 233 15.42 -10.29 7.83
CA HIS A 233 16.11 -9.01 7.62
C HIS A 233 17.56 -8.99 8.15
N THR A 234 17.86 -9.78 9.19
CA THR A 234 19.24 -9.94 9.66
C THR A 234 20.11 -10.63 8.60
N ALA A 235 19.64 -11.73 8.03
CA ALA A 235 20.35 -12.45 6.98
C ALA A 235 20.49 -11.60 5.69
N GLU A 236 19.42 -10.87 5.33
CA GLU A 236 19.41 -9.95 4.20
C GLU A 236 20.44 -8.81 4.36
N LYS A 237 20.47 -8.20 5.55
CA LYS A 237 21.50 -7.22 5.90
C LYS A 237 22.91 -7.79 5.76
N GLU A 238 23.17 -8.97 6.33
CA GLU A 238 24.49 -9.62 6.27
C GLU A 238 24.90 -9.92 4.82
N LEU A 239 23.95 -10.29 3.97
CA LEU A 239 24.17 -10.53 2.55
C LEU A 239 24.54 -9.24 1.81
N ILE A 240 23.81 -8.15 2.03
CA ILE A 240 24.09 -6.84 1.42
C ILE A 240 25.45 -6.31 1.89
N GLU A 241 25.76 -6.40 3.19
CA GLU A 241 27.05 -5.99 3.75
C GLU A 241 28.21 -6.81 3.17
N ALA A 242 28.03 -8.11 2.97
CA ALA A 242 29.01 -8.97 2.31
C ALA A 242 29.23 -8.57 0.83
N GLN A 243 28.16 -8.25 0.09
CA GLN A 243 28.27 -7.76 -1.28
C GLN A 243 29.00 -6.42 -1.35
N LEU A 244 28.65 -5.47 -0.49
CA LEU A 244 29.34 -4.18 -0.37
C LEU A 244 30.84 -4.37 -0.07
N ALA A 245 31.19 -5.30 0.82
CA ALA A 245 32.58 -5.62 1.14
C ALA A 245 33.36 -6.18 -0.07
N VAL A 246 32.69 -6.88 -1.00
CA VAL A 246 33.31 -7.32 -2.26
C VAL A 246 33.46 -6.16 -3.25
N VAL A 247 32.39 -5.39 -3.46
CA VAL A 247 32.36 -4.25 -4.38
C VAL A 247 33.42 -3.21 -4.02
N ARG A 248 33.61 -2.95 -2.72
CA ARG A 248 34.60 -1.99 -2.19
C ARG A 248 36.06 -2.40 -2.37
N LYS A 249 36.35 -3.66 -2.74
CA LYS A 249 37.72 -4.11 -3.10
C LYS A 249 38.17 -3.58 -4.46
N TYR A 250 37.25 -3.11 -5.30
CA TYR A 250 37.54 -2.59 -6.63
C TYR A 250 37.77 -1.07 -6.62
N PRO A 251 38.46 -0.49 -7.62
CA PRO A 251 38.74 0.96 -7.64
C PRO A 251 37.48 1.84 -7.62
N GLU A 252 37.50 2.93 -6.84
CA GLU A 252 36.42 3.92 -6.75
C GLU A 252 36.11 4.62 -8.08
N SER A 253 37.10 4.68 -8.96
CA SER A 253 36.94 5.24 -10.31
C SER A 253 36.12 4.35 -11.25
N SER A 254 35.77 3.12 -10.84
CA SER A 254 34.95 2.23 -11.66
C SER A 254 33.49 2.69 -11.63
N GLU A 255 32.94 3.07 -12.80
CA GLU A 255 31.53 3.44 -12.93
C GLU A 255 30.58 2.31 -12.52
N ARG A 256 30.95 1.05 -12.83
CA ARG A 256 30.21 -0.12 -12.36
C ARG A 256 30.20 -0.21 -10.84
N ARG A 257 31.31 0.06 -10.16
CA ARG A 257 31.36 0.08 -8.69
C ARG A 257 30.41 1.14 -8.14
N LYS A 258 30.49 2.38 -8.65
CA LYS A 258 29.66 3.50 -8.18
C LYS A 258 28.16 3.16 -8.26
N HIS A 259 27.73 2.62 -9.40
CA HIS A 259 26.34 2.26 -9.61
C HIS A 259 25.89 1.13 -8.65
N VAL A 260 26.61 0.02 -8.61
CA VAL A 260 26.26 -1.13 -7.75
C VAL A 260 26.34 -0.80 -6.27
N GLU A 261 27.33 0.01 -5.85
CA GLU A 261 27.47 0.45 -4.46
C GLU A 261 26.32 1.36 -4.04
N ALA A 262 25.84 2.25 -4.93
CA ALA A 262 24.69 3.10 -4.64
C ALA A 262 23.39 2.29 -4.44
N GLU A 263 23.13 1.31 -5.30
CA GLU A 263 21.95 0.41 -5.18
C GLU A 263 22.01 -0.38 -3.86
N LEU A 264 23.13 -1.03 -3.57
CA LEU A 264 23.28 -1.82 -2.34
C LEU A 264 23.18 -0.97 -1.06
N LEU A 265 23.57 0.31 -1.12
CA LEU A 265 23.40 1.22 0.02
C LEU A 265 21.93 1.62 0.22
N GLN A 266 21.17 1.81 -0.86
CA GLN A 266 19.72 2.04 -0.78
C GLN A 266 19.00 0.82 -0.20
N ASP A 267 19.35 -0.39 -0.66
CA ASP A 267 18.80 -1.64 -0.12
C ASP A 267 19.14 -1.79 1.37
N LEU A 268 20.38 -1.49 1.76
CA LEU A 268 20.81 -1.56 3.17
C LEU A 268 20.02 -0.59 4.05
N GLU A 269 19.78 0.64 3.59
CA GLU A 269 18.98 1.64 4.30
C GLU A 269 17.53 1.16 4.48
N PHE A 270 16.93 0.60 3.42
CA PHE A 270 15.60 0.02 3.47
C PHE A 270 15.49 -1.12 4.49
N VAL A 271 16.41 -2.09 4.46
CA VAL A 271 16.41 -3.23 5.39
C VAL A 271 16.62 -2.76 6.83
N GLN A 272 17.56 -1.84 7.06
CA GLN A 272 17.82 -1.30 8.39
C GLN A 272 16.60 -0.55 8.96
N GLY A 273 15.88 0.22 8.12
CA GLY A 273 14.63 0.86 8.52
C GLY A 273 13.58 -0.16 8.99
N ASN A 274 13.45 -1.29 8.30
CA ASN A 274 12.51 -2.36 8.65
C ASN A 274 12.90 -3.18 9.89
N MET A 275 14.17 -3.11 10.34
CA MET A 275 14.64 -3.78 11.56
C MET A 275 14.34 -3.00 12.85
N VAL A 276 13.94 -1.72 12.76
CA VAL A 276 13.63 -0.89 13.94
C VAL A 276 12.24 -1.21 14.46
N GLU A 277 12.17 -2.03 15.51
CA GLU A 277 10.90 -2.40 16.14
C GLU A 277 10.64 -1.56 17.39
N THR A 278 9.55 -0.78 17.38
CA THR A 278 9.07 -0.07 18.56
C THR A 278 8.11 -0.95 19.37
N PRO A 279 8.04 -0.81 20.71
CA PRO A 279 7.09 -1.57 21.53
C PRO A 279 5.63 -1.39 21.08
N ASP A 280 5.28 -0.21 20.58
CA ASP A 280 3.95 0.07 20.03
C ASP A 280 3.70 -0.65 18.70
N ALA A 281 4.72 -0.79 17.85
CA ALA A 281 4.61 -1.56 16.61
C ALA A 281 4.40 -3.05 16.91
N ALA A 282 5.17 -3.64 17.83
CA ALA A 282 5.00 -5.03 18.26
C ALA A 282 3.59 -5.30 18.80
N ARG A 283 3.09 -4.43 19.70
CA ARG A 283 1.73 -4.54 20.25
C ARG A 283 0.65 -4.43 19.17
N ARG A 284 0.86 -3.58 18.15
CA ARG A 284 -0.06 -3.47 17.01
C ARG A 284 -0.11 -4.76 16.18
N ARG A 285 1.05 -5.39 15.92
CA ARG A 285 1.12 -6.65 15.17
C ARG A 285 0.42 -7.80 15.92
N GLU A 286 0.65 -7.93 17.23
CA GLU A 286 -0.05 -8.92 18.06
C GLU A 286 -1.57 -8.72 18.02
N LYS A 287 -2.04 -7.47 18.17
CA LYS A 287 -3.46 -7.14 18.12
C LYS A 287 -4.05 -7.41 16.72
N MET A 288 -3.30 -7.15 15.65
CA MET A 288 -3.74 -7.48 14.30
C MET A 288 -3.86 -8.99 14.12
N LEU A 289 -2.89 -9.78 14.60
CA LEU A 289 -2.98 -11.24 14.54
C LEU A 289 -4.25 -11.77 15.24
N GLU A 290 -4.54 -11.26 16.44
CA GLU A 290 -5.78 -11.60 17.16
C GLU A 290 -7.04 -11.20 16.36
N SER A 291 -7.02 -10.01 15.75
CA SER A 291 -8.14 -9.51 14.95
C SER A 291 -8.37 -10.34 13.67
N HIS A 292 -7.30 -10.78 13.01
CA HIS A 292 -7.37 -11.68 11.84
C HIS A 292 -7.96 -13.04 12.23
N ALA A 293 -7.48 -13.64 13.32
CA ALA A 293 -7.99 -14.91 13.82
C ALA A 293 -9.48 -14.82 14.20
N ASP A 294 -9.89 -13.73 14.84
CA ASP A 294 -11.30 -13.51 15.17
C ASP A 294 -12.14 -13.22 13.92
N PHE A 295 -11.60 -12.53 12.92
CA PHE A 295 -12.31 -12.28 11.67
C PHE A 295 -12.51 -13.53 10.84
N PHE A 296 -11.54 -14.45 10.81
CA PHE A 296 -11.73 -15.78 10.20
C PHE A 296 -12.96 -16.51 10.75
N LYS A 297 -13.21 -16.36 12.06
CA LYS A 297 -14.39 -16.97 12.70
C LYS A 297 -15.67 -16.27 12.28
N VAL A 298 -15.64 -14.94 12.11
CA VAL A 298 -16.77 -14.21 11.53
C VAL A 298 -17.06 -14.66 10.11
N LEU A 299 -16.03 -14.84 9.27
CA LEU A 299 -16.21 -15.31 7.90
C LEU A 299 -16.73 -16.75 7.84
N LYS A 300 -16.24 -17.62 8.73
CA LYS A 300 -16.76 -18.99 8.90
C LYS A 300 -18.24 -18.97 9.30
N PHE A 301 -18.65 -18.08 10.20
CA PHE A 301 -20.06 -17.88 10.55
C PHE A 301 -20.91 -17.43 9.36
N HIS A 302 -20.44 -16.46 8.55
CA HIS A 302 -21.13 -16.04 7.34
C HIS A 302 -21.29 -17.18 6.32
N LYS A 303 -20.26 -18.03 6.19
CA LYS A 303 -20.25 -19.19 5.31
C LYS A 303 -21.22 -20.28 5.78
N GLU A 304 -21.06 -20.74 7.01
CA GLU A 304 -21.69 -21.98 7.49
C GLU A 304 -23.10 -21.75 8.05
N LYS A 305 -23.34 -20.60 8.69
CA LYS A 305 -24.61 -20.30 9.38
C LYS A 305 -25.50 -19.37 8.56
N LEU A 306 -24.96 -18.28 8.03
CA LEU A 306 -25.74 -17.36 7.21
C LEU A 306 -25.90 -17.84 5.75
N LYS A 307 -25.04 -18.77 5.30
CA LYS A 307 -24.97 -19.26 3.90
C LYS A 307 -24.94 -18.12 2.88
N VAL A 308 -24.27 -17.04 3.27
CA VAL A 308 -24.24 -15.79 2.52
C VAL A 308 -23.21 -15.91 1.39
N LEU A 309 -23.63 -15.62 0.14
CA LEU A 309 -22.77 -15.60 -1.07
C LEU A 309 -22.09 -16.93 -1.47
N TYR A 310 -22.34 -18.01 -0.73
CA TYR A 310 -21.95 -19.37 -1.13
C TYR A 310 -23.03 -19.95 -2.03
N LEU A 311 -22.82 -19.79 -3.35
CA LEU A 311 -23.66 -20.38 -4.39
C LEU A 311 -23.47 -21.91 -4.38
N GLU A 312 -24.18 -22.62 -3.49
CA GLU A 312 -24.09 -24.09 -3.32
C GLU A 312 -24.40 -24.88 -4.62
N ASP A 313 -25.06 -24.27 -5.61
CA ASP A 313 -25.53 -24.94 -6.85
C ASP A 313 -24.88 -24.44 -8.16
N SER A 314 -23.83 -23.61 -8.12
CA SER A 314 -23.17 -23.19 -9.37
C SER A 314 -22.01 -24.12 -9.72
N THR A 315 -22.07 -24.71 -10.92
CA THR A 315 -20.96 -25.43 -11.57
C THR A 315 -19.69 -24.58 -11.72
N ASP A 316 -19.76 -23.28 -11.42
CA ASP A 316 -18.64 -22.34 -11.45
C ASP A 316 -17.91 -22.25 -10.10
N ALA A 317 -18.52 -22.65 -8.98
CA ALA A 317 -17.86 -22.69 -7.67
C ALA A 317 -16.67 -23.66 -7.62
N GLN A 318 -16.66 -24.68 -8.50
CA GLN A 318 -15.57 -25.64 -8.64
C GLN A 318 -14.48 -25.21 -9.64
N LYS A 319 -14.64 -24.06 -10.32
CA LYS A 319 -13.73 -23.55 -11.36
C LYS A 319 -13.06 -22.22 -11.01
N ARG A 320 -13.29 -21.70 -9.80
CA ARG A 320 -12.70 -20.42 -9.38
C ARG A 320 -11.23 -20.63 -9.04
N GLU A 321 -10.39 -20.46 -10.04
CA GLU A 321 -8.97 -20.24 -9.82
C GLU A 321 -8.77 -18.82 -9.28
N PHE A 322 -7.90 -18.69 -8.28
CA PHE A 322 -7.33 -17.42 -7.83
C PHE A 322 -6.80 -16.66 -9.05
N ASP A 323 -7.02 -15.35 -9.14
CA ASP A 323 -6.49 -14.56 -10.25
C ASP A 323 -5.03 -14.19 -9.94
N PRO A 324 -4.04 -14.83 -10.61
CA PRO A 324 -2.62 -14.65 -10.29
C PRO A 324 -2.10 -13.25 -10.59
N ARG A 325 -2.89 -12.37 -11.22
CA ARG A 325 -2.53 -10.95 -11.40
C ARG A 325 -2.46 -10.17 -10.09
N PHE A 326 -2.96 -10.74 -9.00
CA PHE A 326 -3.05 -10.11 -7.69
C PHE A 326 -2.18 -10.79 -6.62
N ASP A 327 -1.34 -11.75 -7.03
CA ASP A 327 -0.23 -12.21 -6.18
C ASP A 327 0.82 -11.09 -6.14
N HIS A 328 0.91 -10.40 -4.99
CA HIS A 328 1.84 -9.30 -4.79
C HIS A 328 3.28 -9.77 -4.46
N TYR A 329 3.58 -11.07 -4.56
CA TYR A 329 4.89 -11.66 -4.30
C TYR A 329 5.60 -12.20 -5.55
N HIS A 330 5.57 -11.46 -6.66
CA HIS A 330 6.45 -11.69 -7.82
C HIS A 330 7.32 -10.48 -8.17
#